data_AF-A0A5C6VIB0-F1
#
_entry.id   AF-A0A5C6VIB0-F1
#
_cell.length_a   1.000
_cell.length_b   1.000
_cell.length_c   1.000
_cell.angle_alpha   90.00
_cell.angle_beta   90.00
_cell.angle_gamma   90.00
#
_symmetry.space_group_name_H-M   'P 1'
#
loop_
_entity.id
_entity.type
_entity.pdbx_description
1 polymer ?
#
loop_
_entity_poly.entity_id
_entity_poly.type
_entity_poly.pdbx_seq_one_letter_code
_entity_poly.pdbx_strand_id
1 'polypeptide(L)'
;MYSRPLRASLQCMANLTCVTLNVRYEVNSLSILVGVAQGKVASSILPFSSCLDAVRSGALDVRPIAEPGITRVQSIVWPEHHPLSPAAAAVRDILRKTIHGLLENGTVRGRLL
;
A
#
# COMPACT_ATOMS: atom_id res chain seq x y z
N MET A 1 -5.11 -14.38 -8.92
CA MET A 1 -3.76 -13.77 -9.04
C MET A 1 -3.18 -13.63 -7.63
N TYR A 2 -2.18 -14.42 -7.25
CA TYR A 2 -1.55 -14.28 -5.93
C TYR A 2 -0.66 -13.03 -5.91
N SER A 3 -1.06 -12.00 -5.16
CA SER A 3 -0.18 -10.84 -4.94
C SER A 3 0.96 -11.27 -4.02
N ARG A 4 2.21 -11.17 -4.47
CA ARG A 4 3.40 -11.39 -3.60
C ARG A 4 3.35 -10.43 -2.42
N PRO A 5 3.95 -10.71 -1.25
CA PRO A 5 4.16 -9.73 -0.18
C PRO A 5 5.05 -8.55 -0.63
N LEU A 6 4.97 -7.40 0.05
CA LEU A 6 5.67 -6.18 -0.36
C LEU A 6 7.19 -6.39 -0.44
N ARG A 7 7.82 -6.95 0.60
CA ARG A 7 9.26 -7.19 0.69
C ARG A 7 9.79 -8.04 -0.47
N ALA A 8 9.10 -9.14 -0.78
CA ALA A 8 9.47 -10.03 -1.88
C ALA A 8 9.31 -9.35 -3.25
N SER A 9 8.26 -8.53 -3.41
CA SER A 9 8.06 -7.74 -4.64
C SER A 9 9.18 -6.71 -4.84
N LEU A 10 9.57 -6.00 -3.77
CA LEU A 10 10.67 -5.04 -3.81
C LEU A 10 12.00 -5.71 -4.12
N GLN A 11 12.28 -6.89 -3.56
CA GLN A 11 13.50 -7.63 -3.87
C GLN A 11 13.55 -8.07 -5.33
N CYS A 12 12.44 -8.62 -5.83
CA CYS A 12 12.34 -9.06 -7.21
C CYS A 12 12.60 -7.89 -8.17
N MET A 13 11.99 -6.73 -7.91
CA MET A 13 12.22 -5.53 -8.68
C MET A 13 13.67 -5.05 -8.62
N ALA A 14 14.25 -4.98 -7.42
CA ALA A 14 15.63 -4.53 -7.23
C ALA A 14 16.61 -5.41 -8.03
N ASN A 15 16.39 -6.74 -8.01
CA ASN A 15 17.17 -7.67 -8.82
C ASN A 15 17.01 -7.43 -10.32
N LEU A 16 15.76 -7.21 -10.80
CA LEU A 16 15.47 -6.95 -12.21
C LEU A 16 16.09 -5.62 -12.71
N THR A 17 16.22 -4.63 -11.84
CA THR A 17 16.83 -3.33 -12.17
C THR A 17 18.31 -3.24 -11.79
N CYS A 18 18.94 -4.36 -11.39
CA CYS A 18 20.33 -4.40 -10.93
C CYS A 18 20.65 -3.40 -9.78
N VAL A 19 19.67 -3.13 -8.92
CA VAL A 19 19.82 -2.28 -7.73
C VAL A 19 20.00 -3.16 -6.50
N THR A 20 21.01 -2.87 -5.69
CA THR A 20 21.21 -3.53 -4.40
C THR A 20 20.47 -2.77 -3.30
N LEU A 21 19.54 -3.43 -2.62
CA LEU A 21 18.86 -2.85 -1.44
C LEU A 21 19.78 -2.90 -0.23
N ASN A 22 20.17 -1.75 0.31
CA ASN A 22 20.90 -1.65 1.57
C ASN A 22 19.95 -1.81 2.77
N VAL A 23 19.59 -3.04 3.08
CA VAL A 23 18.63 -3.35 4.16
C VAL A 23 19.33 -3.26 5.52
N ARG A 24 19.05 -2.19 6.28
CA ARG A 24 19.54 -1.99 7.66
C ARG A 24 18.72 -2.76 8.69
N TYR A 25 17.40 -2.86 8.48
CA TYR A 25 16.46 -3.49 9.39
C TYR A 25 15.41 -4.25 8.59
N GLU A 26 15.01 -5.43 9.09
CA GLU A 26 13.89 -6.20 8.56
C GLU A 26 12.79 -6.29 9.61
N VAL A 27 11.66 -5.62 9.35
CA VAL A 27 10.57 -5.44 10.32
C VAL A 27 9.24 -5.72 9.65
N ASN A 28 8.39 -6.53 10.29
CA ASN A 28 7.07 -6.91 9.77
C ASN A 28 5.91 -6.11 10.41
N SER A 29 6.15 -4.84 10.73
CA SER A 29 5.16 -3.95 11.33
C SER A 29 5.21 -2.56 10.69
N LEU A 30 4.09 -2.12 10.12
CA LEU A 30 3.99 -0.81 9.47
C LEU A 30 4.23 0.33 10.47
N SER A 31 3.70 0.24 11.69
CA SER A 31 3.87 1.29 12.70
C SER A 31 5.33 1.45 13.10
N ILE A 32 6.07 0.35 13.23
CA ILE A 32 7.51 0.41 13.53
C ILE A 32 8.29 0.98 12.34
N LEU A 33 7.98 0.57 11.11
CA LEU A 33 8.64 1.12 9.91
C LEU A 33 8.41 2.64 9.77
N VAL A 34 7.21 3.11 10.07
CA VAL A 34 6.88 4.55 10.13
C VAL A 34 7.67 5.23 11.24
N GLY A 35 7.73 4.65 12.44
CA GLY A 35 8.49 5.20 13.57
C GLY A 35 10.00 5.29 13.31
N VAL A 36 10.59 4.28 12.67
CA VAL A 36 12.00 4.27 12.23
C VAL A 36 12.28 5.41 11.25
N ALA A 37 11.36 5.64 10.30
CA ALA A 37 11.46 6.74 9.35
C ALA A 37 11.32 8.11 10.02
N GLN A 38 10.36 8.27 10.93
CA GLN A 38 10.13 9.50 11.70
C GLN A 38 11.32 9.83 12.60
N GLY A 39 11.91 8.82 13.23
CA GLY A 39 13.12 8.94 14.04
C GLY A 39 14.39 9.22 13.24
N LYS A 40 14.30 9.34 11.90
CA LYS A 40 15.43 9.56 10.98
C LYS A 40 16.54 8.50 11.10
N VAL A 41 16.18 7.29 11.53
CA VAL A 41 17.12 6.18 11.70
C VAL A 41 17.39 5.49 10.35
N ALA A 42 16.36 5.30 9.54
CA ALA A 42 16.45 4.75 8.19
C ALA A 42 15.24 5.16 7.34
N SER A 43 15.36 5.05 6.02
CA SER A 43 14.23 5.19 5.10
C SER A 43 13.51 3.85 4.90
N SER A 44 12.22 3.90 4.57
CA SER A 44 11.40 2.72 4.28
C SER A 44 10.57 2.91 3.01
N ILE A 45 10.30 1.81 2.31
CA ILE A 45 9.38 1.79 1.16
C ILE A 45 8.05 1.22 1.65
N LEU A 46 7.01 2.04 1.62
CA LEU A 46 5.68 1.74 2.15
C LEU A 46 4.60 2.14 1.14
N PRO A 47 3.41 1.51 1.16
CA PRO A 47 2.24 2.07 0.49
C PRO A 47 1.94 3.46 1.05
N PHE A 48 1.65 4.43 0.18
CA PHE A 48 1.41 5.82 0.58
C PHE A 48 0.26 5.95 1.62
N SER A 49 -0.77 5.12 1.51
CA SER A 49 -1.88 5.08 2.47
C SER A 49 -1.44 4.77 3.90
N SER A 50 -0.33 4.06 4.10
CA SER A 50 0.18 3.67 5.43
C SER A 50 0.90 4.80 6.16
N CYS A 51 1.31 5.86 5.46
CA CYS A 51 2.00 7.00 6.05
C CYS A 51 1.26 8.33 5.85
N LEU A 52 0.02 8.30 5.34
CA LEU A 52 -0.75 9.49 4.98
C LEU A 52 -0.85 10.49 6.13
N ASP A 53 -1.18 10.05 7.34
CA ASP A 53 -1.34 10.95 8.49
C ASP A 53 -0.02 11.57 8.92
N ALA A 54 1.07 10.78 8.90
CA ALA A 54 2.41 11.26 9.20
C ALA A 54 2.94 12.25 8.15
N VAL A 55 2.54 12.08 6.88
CA VAL A 55 2.84 13.06 5.82
C VAL A 55 2.01 14.32 6.00
N ARG A 56 0.71 14.18 6.30
CA ARG A 56 -0.21 15.31 6.53
C ARG A 56 0.21 16.17 7.73
N SER A 57 0.77 15.56 8.78
CA SER A 57 1.28 16.29 9.94
C SER A 57 2.67 16.88 9.74
N GLY A 58 3.33 16.63 8.60
CA GLY A 58 4.71 17.05 8.36
C GLY A 58 5.76 16.23 9.12
N ALA A 59 5.36 15.12 9.74
CA ALA A 59 6.27 14.22 10.46
C ALA A 59 7.09 13.32 9.52
N LEU A 60 6.67 13.16 8.26
CA LEU A 60 7.37 12.40 7.24
C LEU A 60 7.37 13.11 5.88
N ASP A 61 8.55 13.13 5.27
CA ASP A 61 8.69 13.39 3.83
C ASP A 61 8.61 12.08 3.06
N VAL A 62 7.99 12.13 1.88
CA VAL A 62 7.90 10.98 0.97
C VAL A 62 8.40 11.34 -0.42
N ARG A 63 8.94 10.35 -1.12
CA ARG A 63 9.34 10.46 -2.52
C ARG A 63 8.73 9.33 -3.33
N PRO A 64 8.08 9.60 -4.47
CA PRO A 64 7.61 8.55 -5.36
C PRO A 64 8.81 7.85 -6.01
N ILE A 65 8.73 6.53 -6.15
CA ILE A 65 9.64 5.77 -7.01
C ILE A 65 9.10 5.90 -8.43
N ALA A 66 9.70 6.78 -9.24
CA ALA A 66 9.20 7.12 -10.57
C ALA A 66 9.43 5.99 -11.59
N GLU A 67 10.62 5.40 -11.60
CA GLU A 67 11.00 4.31 -12.49
C GLU A 67 11.57 3.14 -11.67
N PRO A 68 11.06 1.90 -11.86
CA PRO A 68 10.06 1.49 -12.85
C PRO A 68 8.61 1.88 -12.51
N GLY A 69 8.39 2.56 -11.38
CA GLY A 69 7.05 2.78 -10.81
C GLY A 69 6.55 1.53 -10.09
N ILE A 70 6.09 1.69 -8.84
CA ILE A 70 5.58 0.56 -8.04
C ILE A 70 4.09 0.71 -7.87
N THR A 71 3.32 -0.15 -8.56
CA THR A 71 1.86 -0.20 -8.43
C THR A 71 1.41 -1.52 -7.83
N ARG A 72 0.30 -1.48 -7.09
CA ARG A 72 -0.37 -2.67 -6.56
C ARG A 72 -1.85 -2.62 -6.88
N VAL A 73 -2.41 -3.80 -7.12
CA VAL A 73 -3.85 -4.01 -7.19
C VAL A 73 -4.35 -4.43 -5.82
N GLN A 74 -5.36 -3.73 -5.32
CA GLN A 74 -6.15 -4.15 -4.17
C GLN A 74 -7.53 -4.57 -4.68
N SER A 75 -8.04 -5.70 -4.19
CA SER A 75 -9.28 -6.29 -4.68
C SER A 75 -10.23 -6.55 -3.53
N ILE A 76 -11.49 -6.19 -3.73
CA ILE A 76 -12.60 -6.66 -2.89
C ILE A 76 -13.01 -8.01 -3.49
N VAL A 77 -12.97 -9.06 -2.67
CA VAL A 77 -13.23 -10.43 -3.12
C VAL A 77 -14.36 -11.06 -2.31
N TRP A 78 -15.09 -11.96 -2.95
CA TRP A 78 -16.14 -12.78 -2.33
C TRP A 78 -16.13 -14.18 -2.97
N PRO A 79 -16.72 -15.19 -2.31
CA PRO A 79 -16.82 -16.53 -2.88
C PRO A 79 -17.64 -16.51 -4.18
N GLU A 80 -17.17 -17.21 -5.20
CA GLU A 80 -17.88 -17.30 -6.48
C GLU A 80 -19.14 -18.18 -6.40
N HIS A 81 -19.05 -19.28 -5.66
CA HIS A 81 -20.12 -20.29 -5.59
C HIS A 81 -21.00 -20.18 -4.34
N HIS A 82 -20.76 -19.20 -3.48
CA HIS A 82 -21.57 -18.97 -2.29
C HIS A 82 -22.10 -17.52 -2.30
N PRO A 83 -23.42 -17.32 -2.46
CA PRO A 83 -23.99 -15.99 -2.43
C PRO A 83 -23.62 -15.24 -1.15
N LEU A 84 -23.38 -13.94 -1.27
CA LEU A 84 -23.22 -13.08 -0.11
C LEU A 84 -24.56 -13.00 0.64
N SER A 85 -24.49 -12.99 1.97
CA SER A 85 -25.66 -12.61 2.77
C SER A 85 -26.06 -11.16 2.46
N PRO A 86 -27.31 -10.75 2.73
CA PRO A 86 -27.75 -9.37 2.51
C PRO A 86 -26.84 -8.34 3.20
N ALA A 87 -26.40 -8.63 4.42
CA ALA A 87 -25.47 -7.78 5.16
C ALA A 87 -24.09 -7.69 4.47
N ALA A 88 -23.54 -8.81 3.99
CA ALA A 88 -22.25 -8.81 3.31
C ALA A 88 -22.32 -8.11 1.94
N ALA A 89 -23.43 -8.25 1.21
CA ALA A 89 -23.67 -7.51 -0.02
C ALA A 89 -23.75 -5.99 0.24
N ALA A 90 -24.45 -5.57 1.29
CA ALA A 90 -24.50 -4.16 1.69
C ALA A 90 -23.10 -3.61 2.04
N VAL A 91 -22.28 -4.39 2.78
CA VAL A 91 -20.89 -4.00 3.09
C VAL A 91 -20.05 -3.88 1.82
N ARG A 92 -20.15 -4.82 0.87
CA ARG A 92 -19.46 -4.73 -0.43
C ARG A 92 -19.80 -3.43 -1.15
N ASP A 93 -21.09 -3.08 -1.19
CA ASP A 93 -21.57 -1.90 -1.91
C ASP A 93 -21.12 -0.60 -1.22
N ILE A 94 -21.15 -0.56 0.11
CA ILE A 94 -20.61 0.55 0.91
C ILE A 94 -19.11 0.69 0.72
N LEU A 95 -18.35 -0.42 0.72
CA LEU A 95 -16.91 -0.40 0.49
C LEU A 95 -16.58 0.15 -0.91
N ARG A 96 -17.25 -0.32 -1.95
CA ARG A 96 -17.09 0.20 -3.32
C ARG A 96 -17.35 1.71 -3.38
N LYS A 97 -18.48 2.15 -2.82
CA LYS A 97 -18.85 3.58 -2.79
C LYS A 97 -17.82 4.43 -2.04
N THR A 98 -17.37 3.95 -0.89
CA THR A 98 -16.37 4.65 -0.07
C THR A 98 -15.05 4.76 -0.81
N ILE A 99 -14.55 3.67 -1.42
CA ILE A 99 -13.30 3.69 -2.18
C ILE A 99 -13.39 4.65 -3.38
N HIS A 100 -14.52 4.66 -4.10
CA HIS A 100 -14.73 5.63 -5.17
C HIS A 100 -14.62 7.07 -4.65
N GLY A 101 -15.32 7.40 -3.58
CA GLY A 101 -15.26 8.75 -2.99
C GLY A 101 -13.86 9.13 -2.50
N LEU A 102 -13.10 8.17 -1.95
CA LEU A 102 -11.73 8.40 -1.50
C LEU A 102 -10.72 8.55 -2.66
N LEU A 103 -11.00 7.95 -3.82
CA LEU A 103 -10.19 8.16 -5.03
C LEU A 103 -10.51 9.53 -5.64
N GLU A 104 -11.79 9.88 -5.76
CA GLU A 104 -12.26 11.15 -6.32
C GLU A 104 -11.73 12.36 -5.53
N ASN A 105 -11.68 12.26 -4.20
CA ASN A 105 -11.15 13.33 -3.35
C ASN A 105 -9.63 13.29 -3.14
N GLY A 106 -8.92 12.35 -3.79
CA GLY A 106 -7.46 12.23 -3.73
C GLY A 106 -6.89 11.76 -2.39
N THR A 107 -7.73 11.31 -1.43
CA THR A 107 -7.26 10.74 -0.16
C THR A 107 -6.54 9.42 -0.39
N VAL A 108 -7.06 8.59 -1.30
CA VAL A 108 -6.38 7.40 -1.78
C VAL A 108 -5.80 7.70 -3.15
N ARG A 109 -4.50 7.39 -3.34
CA ARG A 109 -3.85 7.51 -4.64
C ARG A 109 -3.95 6.18 -5.38
N GLY A 110 -4.59 6.20 -6.55
CA GLY A 110 -4.73 5.01 -7.39
C GLY A 110 -5.73 5.23 -8.53
N ARG A 111 -6.08 4.13 -9.18
CA ARG A 111 -7.15 4.08 -10.19
C ARG A 111 -7.94 2.79 -10.04
N LEU A 112 -9.21 2.82 -10.42
CA LEU A 112 -10.00 1.63 -10.61
C LEU A 112 -9.51 0.88 -11.86
N LEU A 113 -9.59 -0.44 -11.82
CA LEU A 113 -9.28 -1.33 -12.94
C LEU A 113 -10.58 -1.85 -13.56
#